data_AF-A0A7V4KEN2-F1
#
_entry.id   AF-A0A7V4KEN2-F1
#
_cell.length_a   1.000
_cell.length_b   1.000
_cell.length_c   1.000
_cell.angle_alpha   90.00
_cell.angle_beta   90.00
_cell.angle_gamma   90.00
#
_symmetry.space_group_name_H-M   'P 1'
#
loop_
_entity.id
_entity.type
_entity.pdbx_description
1 polymer ?
#
loop_
_entity_poly.entity_id
_entity_poly.type
_entity_poly.pdbx_seq_one_letter_code
_entity_poly.pdbx_strand_id
1 'polypeptide(L)'
;MKCLKLQIFQESACYKKPFAFKVAETYPLPPYSTVKGFIHSLLNANEFIDMAISIQGTYESIFENYTTFYSMKRNGKITTFPLRVFQLYNVELVIHIATHEDIMNTALQALWSSEETLTLGRAEDVAVLKSAKLVDVQEVPV
;
A
#
# COMPACT_ATOMS: atom_id res chain seq x y z
N MET A 1 -1.09 -19.45 -15.55
CA MET A 1 0.12 -18.89 -14.88
C MET A 1 -0.13 -18.87 -13.38
N LYS A 2 0.92 -18.96 -12.54
CA LYS A 2 0.77 -18.79 -11.09
C LYS A 2 0.87 -17.32 -10.71
N CYS A 3 0.13 -16.90 -9.69
CA CYS A 3 0.26 -15.57 -9.09
C CYS A 3 0.10 -15.64 -7.57
N LEU A 4 0.74 -14.70 -6.87
CA LEU A 4 0.55 -14.48 -5.45
C LEU A 4 -0.71 -13.64 -5.23
N LYS A 5 -1.71 -14.20 -4.56
CA LYS A 5 -2.94 -13.53 -4.16
C LYS A 5 -2.86 -13.10 -2.71
N LEU A 6 -3.06 -11.81 -2.46
CA LEU A 6 -3.12 -11.19 -1.15
C LEU A 6 -4.53 -10.67 -0.87
N GLN A 7 -5.00 -10.89 0.35
CA GLN A 7 -6.17 -10.19 0.89
C GLN A 7 -5.71 -9.33 2.06
N ILE A 8 -5.86 -8.02 1.91
CA ILE A 8 -5.38 -7.03 2.88
C ILE A 8 -6.56 -6.21 3.36
N PHE A 9 -6.61 -5.99 4.66
CA PHE A 9 -7.54 -5.08 5.30
C PHE A 9 -6.79 -3.89 5.88
N GLN A 10 -7.33 -2.69 5.68
CA GLN A 10 -6.82 -1.47 6.30
C GLN A 10 -7.99 -0.73 6.93
N GLU A 11 -7.92 -0.45 8.23
CA GLU A 11 -8.94 0.36 8.92
C GLU A 11 -9.05 1.75 8.30
N SER A 12 -7.89 2.36 8.02
CA SER A 12 -7.80 3.57 7.21
C SER A 12 -6.56 3.53 6.31
N ALA A 13 -6.64 4.18 5.15
CA ALA A 13 -5.52 4.28 4.22
C ALA A 13 -5.53 5.59 3.43
N CYS A 14 -4.34 6.13 3.12
CA CYS A 14 -4.18 7.22 2.17
C CYS A 14 -3.19 6.82 1.06
N TYR A 15 -3.73 6.53 -0.12
CA TYR A 15 -2.95 6.32 -1.34
C TYR A 15 -2.68 7.66 -2.00
N LYS A 16 -1.76 8.43 -1.41
CA LYS A 16 -1.51 9.83 -1.75
C LYS A 16 -1.36 10.05 -3.25
N LYS A 17 -2.16 10.97 -3.79
CA LYS A 17 -1.97 11.45 -5.16
C LYS A 17 -0.69 12.30 -5.25
N PRO A 18 0.14 12.11 -6.28
CA PRO A 18 1.33 12.92 -6.48
C PRO A 18 0.93 14.40 -6.66
N PHE A 19 1.78 15.31 -6.17
CA PHE A 19 1.59 16.77 -6.24
C PHE A 19 0.38 17.37 -5.49
N ALA A 20 -0.31 16.58 -4.65
CA ALA A 20 -1.37 17.05 -3.76
C ALA A 20 -0.76 17.71 -2.50
N PHE A 21 -0.28 18.97 -2.64
CA PHE A 21 0.54 19.64 -1.62
C PHE A 21 -0.24 20.37 -0.52
N LYS A 22 -1.37 21.00 -0.87
CA LYS A 22 -2.19 21.78 0.09
C LYS A 22 -3.27 20.93 0.77
N VAL A 23 -3.77 19.96 0.04
CA VAL A 23 -4.78 18.99 0.48
C VAL A 23 -4.24 17.64 0.03
N ALA A 24 -4.01 16.73 0.98
CA ALA A 24 -3.52 15.41 0.66
C ALA A 24 -4.70 14.56 0.19
N GLU A 25 -4.85 14.45 -1.12
CA GLU A 25 -5.86 13.61 -1.74
C GLU A 25 -5.40 12.16 -1.85
N THR A 26 -6.34 11.22 -1.84
CA THR A 26 -6.10 9.79 -2.00
C THR A 26 -6.69 9.26 -3.31
N TYR A 27 -6.03 8.29 -3.93
CA TYR A 27 -6.66 7.41 -4.91
C TYR A 27 -7.65 6.45 -4.23
N PRO A 28 -8.67 5.93 -4.94
CA PRO A 28 -9.62 4.95 -4.40
C PRO A 28 -9.02 3.54 -4.21
N LEU A 29 -7.90 3.26 -4.88
CA LEU A 29 -7.11 2.03 -4.78
C LEU A 29 -5.63 2.40 -4.72
N PRO A 30 -4.76 1.56 -4.13
CA PRO A 30 -3.34 1.83 -4.12
C PRO A 30 -2.80 1.85 -5.56
N PRO A 31 -1.95 2.82 -5.92
CA PRO A 31 -1.30 2.80 -7.23
C PRO A 31 -0.32 1.63 -7.31
N TYR A 32 -0.03 1.18 -8.53
CA TYR A 32 0.90 0.07 -8.75
C TYR A 32 2.28 0.32 -8.13
N SER A 33 2.75 1.56 -8.13
CA SER A 33 4.02 1.93 -7.49
C SER A 33 4.03 1.66 -5.98
N THR A 34 2.92 1.89 -5.29
CA THR A 34 2.79 1.60 -3.86
C THR A 34 2.83 0.11 -3.58
N VAL A 35 2.15 -0.71 -4.39
CA VAL A 35 2.19 -2.17 -4.25
C VAL A 35 3.57 -2.73 -4.62
N LYS A 36 4.21 -2.21 -5.68
CA LYS A 36 5.60 -2.56 -6.02
C LYS A 36 6.53 -2.22 -4.85
N GLY A 37 6.43 -1.00 -4.31
CA GLY A 37 7.24 -0.55 -3.17
C GLY A 37 7.05 -1.42 -1.93
N PHE A 38 5.80 -1.80 -1.64
CA PHE A 38 5.48 -2.73 -0.56
C PHE A 38 6.20 -4.07 -0.70
N ILE A 39 6.15 -4.71 -1.87
CA ILE A 39 6.83 -5.99 -2.11
C ILE A 39 8.35 -5.85 -2.08
N HIS A 40 8.91 -4.78 -2.65
CA HIS A 40 10.35 -4.54 -2.59
C HIS A 40 10.84 -4.32 -1.17
N SER A 41 10.09 -3.55 -0.37
CA SER A 41 10.40 -3.32 1.04
C SER A 41 10.34 -4.62 1.83
N LEU A 42 9.30 -5.44 1.63
CA LEU A 42 9.13 -6.73 2.28
C LEU A 42 10.31 -7.68 1.99
N LEU A 43 10.80 -7.67 0.75
CA LEU A 43 11.89 -8.53 0.30
C LEU A 43 13.29 -7.95 0.56
N ASN A 44 13.40 -6.74 1.12
CA ASN A 44 14.64 -5.99 1.22
C ASN A 44 15.41 -5.95 -0.12
N ALA A 45 14.68 -5.73 -1.22
CA ALA A 45 15.22 -5.82 -2.56
C ALA A 45 16.16 -4.64 -2.87
N ASN A 46 17.39 -4.95 -3.29
CA ASN A 46 18.38 -3.97 -3.72
C ASN A 46 18.29 -3.62 -5.21
N GLU A 47 17.53 -4.41 -5.98
CA GLU A 47 17.32 -4.24 -7.42
C GLU A 47 15.83 -4.25 -7.74
N PHE A 48 15.49 -3.67 -8.89
CA PHE A 48 14.10 -3.62 -9.34
C PHE A 48 13.63 -4.99 -9.82
N ILE A 49 12.61 -5.51 -9.13
CA ILE A 49 11.91 -6.74 -9.47
C ILE A 49 10.74 -6.40 -10.37
N ASP A 50 10.76 -6.90 -11.61
CA ASP A 50 9.61 -6.76 -12.49
C ASP A 50 8.44 -7.65 -12.03
N MET A 51 7.24 -7.08 -12.08
CA MET A 51 6.03 -7.71 -11.61
C MET A 51 4.80 -7.11 -12.29
N ALA A 52 3.90 -8.00 -12.71
CA ALA A 52 2.57 -7.65 -13.15
C ALA A 52 1.62 -7.66 -11.95
N ILE A 53 0.78 -6.64 -11.84
CA ILE A 53 -0.07 -6.42 -10.67
C ILE A 53 -1.51 -6.19 -11.13
N SER A 54 -2.44 -6.88 -10.48
CA SER A 54 -3.87 -6.56 -10.53
C SER A 54 -4.33 -6.16 -9.13
N ILE A 55 -5.00 -5.03 -9.03
CA ILE A 55 -5.50 -4.48 -7.77
C ILE A 55 -7.01 -4.36 -7.88
N GLN A 56 -7.70 -5.00 -6.95
CA GLN A 56 -9.14 -4.89 -6.76
C GLN A 56 -9.40 -4.54 -5.30
N GLY A 57 -10.52 -3.91 -5.03
CA GLY A 57 -10.86 -3.58 -3.65
C GLY A 57 -12.08 -2.69 -3.53
N THR A 58 -12.49 -2.51 -2.29
CA THR A 58 -13.60 -1.67 -1.89
C THR A 58 -13.23 -0.89 -0.64
N TYR A 59 -13.90 0.23 -0.42
CA TYR A 59 -13.82 1.01 0.80
C TYR A 59 -15.24 1.43 1.19
N GLU A 60 -15.49 1.67 2.47
CA GLU A 60 -16.81 2.04 2.95
C GLU A 60 -17.11 3.52 2.70
N SER A 61 -16.20 4.39 3.13
CA SER A 61 -16.36 5.82 3.00
C SER A 61 -15.02 6.54 2.88
N ILE A 62 -15.09 7.82 2.54
CA ILE A 62 -13.94 8.73 2.54
C ILE A 62 -14.18 9.75 3.63
N PHE A 63 -13.19 9.95 4.50
CA PHE A 63 -13.24 10.96 5.54
C PHE A 63 -12.03 11.89 5.45
N GLU A 64 -12.17 13.07 6.06
CA GLU A 64 -11.11 14.05 6.12
C GLU A 64 -10.48 14.06 7.51
N ASN A 65 -9.20 13.74 7.58
CA ASN A 65 -8.42 13.90 8.79
C ASN A 65 -7.81 15.30 8.82
N TYR A 66 -8.27 16.11 9.78
CA TYR A 66 -7.80 17.48 9.98
C TYR A 66 -6.62 17.50 10.94
N THR A 67 -5.41 17.57 10.38
CA THR A 67 -4.16 17.48 11.15
C THR A 67 -3.47 18.84 11.24
N THR A 68 -2.91 19.16 12.40
CA THR A 68 -2.09 20.37 12.58
C THR A 68 -0.62 20.02 12.36
N PHE A 69 0.01 20.61 11.35
CA PHE A 69 1.41 20.36 11.04
C PHE A 69 2.32 21.40 11.70
N TYR A 70 3.33 20.94 12.43
CA TYR A 70 4.33 21.77 13.09
C TYR A 70 5.66 21.67 12.33
N SER A 71 6.06 22.75 11.66
CA SER A 71 7.37 22.87 11.00
C SER A 71 8.33 23.63 11.89
N MET A 72 9.30 22.91 12.47
CA MET A 72 10.40 23.48 13.23
C MET A 72 11.51 23.93 12.26
N LYS A 73 11.83 25.23 12.29
CA LYS A 73 12.91 25.81 11.49
C LYS A 73 14.25 25.70 12.23
N ARG A 74 15.36 25.75 11.49
CA ARG A 74 16.73 25.69 12.04
C ARG A 74 17.02 26.78 13.08
N ASN A 75 16.35 27.92 13.01
CA ASN A 75 16.47 29.03 13.95
C ASN A 75 15.57 28.89 15.20
N GLY A 76 14.99 27.71 15.44
CA GLY A 76 14.10 27.44 16.57
C GLY A 76 12.67 27.99 16.41
N LYS A 77 12.37 28.71 15.33
CA LYS A 77 11.01 29.20 15.07
C LYS A 77 10.10 28.03 14.69
N ILE A 78 8.97 27.92 15.39
CA ILE A 78 7.91 26.96 15.07
C ILE A 78 6.88 27.68 14.20
N THR A 79 6.57 27.09 13.06
CA THR A 79 5.46 27.52 12.19
C THR A 79 4.43 26.42 12.10
N THR A 80 3.16 26.78 12.20
CA THR A 80 2.04 25.83 12.19
C THR A 80 1.13 26.11 11.01
N PHE A 81 0.65 25.05 10.36
CA PHE A 81 -0.38 25.16 9.34
C PHE A 81 -1.33 23.96 9.42
N PRO A 82 -2.64 24.16 9.11
CA PRO A 82 -3.58 23.07 9.03
C PRO A 82 -3.36 22.28 7.74
N LEU A 83 -3.48 20.96 7.82
CA LEU A 83 -3.45 20.06 6.69
C LEU A 83 -4.72 19.21 6.68
N ARG A 84 -5.36 19.14 5.51
CA ARG A 84 -6.53 18.33 5.24
C ARG A 84 -6.07 17.07 4.52
N VAL A 85 -6.25 15.90 5.14
CA VAL A 85 -5.82 14.61 4.58
C VAL A 85 -7.04 13.73 4.33
N PHE A 86 -7.33 13.43 3.07
CA PHE A 86 -8.38 12.49 2.72
C PHE A 86 -7.90 11.06 2.96
N GLN A 87 -8.71 10.29 3.67
CA GLN A 87 -8.43 8.90 4.01
C GLN A 87 -9.62 8.04 3.61
N LEU A 88 -9.34 6.86 3.07
CA LEU A 88 -10.32 5.81 2.88
C LEU A 88 -10.56 5.12 4.22
N TYR A 89 -11.80 4.79 4.53
CA TYR A 89 -12.20 4.03 5.72
C TYR A 89 -12.61 2.62 5.34
N ASN A 90 -12.26 1.65 6.19
CA ASN A 90 -12.67 0.25 6.10
C ASN A 90 -12.37 -0.35 4.71
N VAL A 91 -11.08 -0.37 4.36
CA VAL A 91 -10.59 -0.77 3.04
C VAL A 91 -10.32 -2.26 2.99
N GLU A 92 -10.90 -2.92 2.00
CA GLU A 92 -10.66 -4.33 1.65
C GLU A 92 -9.98 -4.38 0.29
N LEU A 93 -8.81 -5.00 0.24
CA LEU A 93 -8.02 -5.16 -0.98
C LEU A 93 -7.82 -6.62 -1.34
N VAL A 94 -7.91 -6.90 -2.63
CA VAL A 94 -7.46 -8.13 -3.24
C VAL A 94 -6.40 -7.78 -4.28
N ILE A 95 -5.17 -8.19 -4.02
CA ILE A 95 -4.01 -7.91 -4.87
C ILE A 95 -3.51 -9.22 -5.46
N HIS A 96 -3.35 -9.27 -6.77
CA HIS A 96 -2.67 -10.37 -7.45
C HIS A 96 -1.35 -9.87 -8.01
N ILE A 97 -0.27 -10.60 -7.75
CA ILE A 97 1.08 -10.27 -8.17
C ILE A 97 1.63 -11.46 -8.94
N ALA A 98 2.02 -11.25 -10.19
CA ALA A 98 2.68 -12.25 -11.03
C ALA A 98 4.12 -11.82 -11.29
N THR A 99 5.06 -12.68 -10.91
CA THR A 99 6.51 -12.54 -11.13
C THR A 99 7.15 -13.94 -11.17
N HIS A 100 8.48 -14.03 -11.13
CA HIS A 100 9.18 -15.32 -11.03
C HIS A 100 8.73 -16.12 -9.81
N GLU A 101 8.57 -17.43 -9.97
CA GLU A 101 8.01 -18.32 -8.95
C GLU A 101 8.83 -18.32 -7.66
N ASP A 102 10.16 -18.24 -7.76
CA ASP A 102 11.06 -18.13 -6.60
C ASP A 102 10.75 -16.89 -5.76
N ILE A 103 10.59 -15.74 -6.41
CA ILE A 103 10.28 -14.46 -5.75
C ILE A 103 8.90 -14.51 -5.10
N MET A 104 7.90 -15.10 -5.76
CA MET A 104 6.56 -15.25 -5.19
C MET A 104 6.57 -16.13 -3.94
N ASN A 105 7.37 -17.20 -3.93
CA ASN A 105 7.53 -18.08 -2.76
C ASN A 105 8.25 -17.35 -1.61
N THR A 106 9.32 -16.62 -1.90
CA THR A 106 10.03 -15.81 -0.89
C THR A 106 9.12 -14.73 -0.31
N ALA A 107 8.35 -14.03 -1.15
CA ALA A 107 7.40 -13.02 -0.69
C ALA A 107 6.30 -13.63 0.19
N LEU A 108 5.77 -14.80 -0.19
CA LEU A 108 4.79 -15.50 0.62
C LEU A 108 5.34 -15.88 2.00
N GLN A 109 6.59 -16.37 2.07
CA GLN A 109 7.24 -16.68 3.33
C GLN A 109 7.43 -15.41 4.18
N ALA A 110 7.97 -14.35 3.58
CA ALA A 110 8.23 -13.07 4.24
C ALA A 110 6.96 -12.43 4.81
N LEU A 111 5.82 -12.52 4.10
CA LEU A 111 4.54 -12.01 4.59
C LEU A 111 4.09 -12.61 5.92
N TRP A 112 4.38 -13.90 6.14
CA TRP A 112 4.01 -14.61 7.37
C TRP A 112 5.09 -14.54 8.45
N SER A 113 6.35 -14.35 8.06
CA SER A 113 7.49 -14.29 8.99
C SER A 113 7.92 -12.87 9.35
N SER A 114 7.33 -11.83 8.77
CA SER A 114 7.70 -10.43 9.03
C SER A 114 7.51 -10.07 10.50
N GLU A 115 8.59 -9.61 11.14
CA GLU A 115 8.53 -9.02 12.49
C GLU A 115 8.05 -7.56 12.45
N GLU A 116 8.18 -6.90 11.29
CA GLU A 116 7.74 -5.53 11.08
C GLU A 116 6.26 -5.46 10.71
N THR A 117 5.61 -4.38 11.16
CA THR A 117 4.23 -4.08 10.78
C THR A 117 4.16 -3.80 9.29
N LEU A 118 3.37 -4.61 8.58
CA LEU A 118 3.08 -4.40 7.17
C LEU A 118 2.30 -3.09 7.01
N THR A 119 2.74 -2.23 6.10
CA THR A 119 2.09 -0.95 5.80
C THR A 119 1.90 -0.82 4.29
N LEU A 120 0.78 -0.25 3.87
CA LEU A 120 0.49 -0.04 2.45
C LEU A 120 -0.08 1.36 2.24
N GLY A 121 0.74 2.24 1.66
CA GLY A 121 0.44 3.67 1.57
C GLY A 121 1.45 4.46 2.38
N ARG A 122 1.01 5.09 3.47
CA ARG A 122 1.87 5.77 4.43
C ARG A 122 2.33 4.82 5.54
N ALA A 123 3.34 5.22 6.31
CA ALA A 123 3.88 4.41 7.40
C ALA A 123 2.86 4.15 8.53
N GLU A 124 1.86 5.03 8.68
CA GLU A 124 0.76 4.86 9.63
C GLU A 124 -0.40 4.00 9.09
N ASP A 125 -0.45 3.72 7.79
CA ASP A 125 -1.54 2.98 7.15
C ASP A 125 -1.26 1.47 7.25
N VAL A 126 -1.58 0.88 8.41
CA VAL A 126 -1.35 -0.55 8.70
C VAL A 126 -2.11 -1.45 7.73
N ALA A 127 -1.41 -2.43 7.17
CA ALA A 127 -1.93 -3.44 6.25
C ALA A 127 -2.08 -4.78 6.96
N VAL A 128 -3.29 -5.08 7.43
CA VAL A 128 -3.60 -6.36 8.07
C VAL A 128 -3.75 -7.44 7.01
N LEU A 129 -2.83 -8.39 6.99
CA LEU A 129 -2.89 -9.52 6.07
C LEU A 129 -3.96 -10.51 6.53
N LYS A 130 -5.04 -10.64 5.75
CA LYS A 130 -6.10 -11.63 5.98
C LYS A 130 -5.76 -12.99 5.37
N SER A 131 -5.19 -12.98 4.17
CA SER A 131 -4.71 -14.21 3.53
C SER A 131 -3.63 -13.91 2.50
N ALA A 132 -2.72 -14.86 2.32
CA ALA A 132 -1.73 -14.88 1.26
C ALA A 132 -1.59 -16.31 0.74
N LYS A 133 -1.73 -16.50 -0.57
CA LYS A 133 -1.61 -17.82 -1.22
C LYS A 133 -1.22 -17.71 -2.68
N LEU A 134 -0.56 -18.74 -3.20
CA LEU A 134 -0.39 -18.91 -4.63
C LEU A 134 -1.68 -19.43 -5.25
N VAL A 135 -2.08 -18.86 -6.38
CA VAL A 135 -3.25 -19.28 -7.14
C VAL A 135 -2.90 -19.39 -8.62
N ASP A 136 -3.50 -20.36 -9.28
CA ASP A 136 -3.45 -20.48 -10.73
C ASP A 136 -4.47 -19.52 -11.35
N VAL A 137 -4.01 -18.70 -12.29
CA VAL A 137 -4.84 -17.81 -13.10
C VAL A 137 -4.75 -18.19 -14.56
N GLN A 138 -5.91 -18.12 -15.22
CA GLN A 138 -6.07 -18.37 -16.64
C GLN A 138 -6.06 -17.05 -17.39
N GLU A 139 -5.43 -17.05 -18.55
CA GLU A 139 -5.51 -15.93 -19.47
C GLU A 139 -6.90 -15.94 -20.10
N VAL A 140 -7.63 -14.83 -19.97
CA VAL A 140 -8.93 -14.70 -20.63
C VAL A 140 -8.64 -14.28 -22.07
N PRO A 141 -9.00 -15.09 -23.08
CA PRO A 141 -8.89 -14.65 -24.46
C PRO A 141 -9.82 -13.44 -24.66
N VAL A 142 -9.21 -12.31 -25.04
CA VAL A 142 -9.91 -11.05 -25.35
C VAL A 142 -10.34 -11.05 -26.81
#